data_AF-A0A933BVP4-F1
#
_entry.id   AF-A0A933BVP4-F1
#
_cell.length_a   1.000
_cell.length_b   1.000
_cell.length_c   1.000
_cell.angle_alpha   90.00
_cell.angle_beta   90.00
_cell.angle_gamma   90.00
#
_symmetry.space_group_name_H-M   'P 1'
#
loop_
_entity.id
_entity.type
_entity.pdbx_description
1 polymer ?
#
loop_
_entity_poly.entity_id
_entity_poly.type
_entity_poly.pdbx_seq_one_letter_code
_entity_poly.pdbx_strand_id
1 'polypeptide(L)' 'MTAVVVSDKMDKTVVVRVERKFAHPKFKKIVRTAKKYKVHDE' A
#
# COMPACT_ATOMS: atom_id res chain seq x y z
N MET A 1 -4.62 -8.10 -4.91
CA MET A 1 -4.04 -7.05 -4.06
C MET A 1 -3.06 -6.29 -4.94
N THR A 2 -3.37 -5.06 -5.32
CA THR A 2 -2.60 -4.30 -6.32
C THR A 2 -1.74 -3.25 -5.61
N ALA A 3 -0.45 -3.19 -5.94
CA ALA A 3 0.49 -2.21 -5.41
C ALA A 3 0.84 -1.19 -6.51
N VAL A 4 0.95 0.08 -6.14
CA VAL A 4 1.35 1.17 -7.05
C VAL A 4 2.64 1.77 -6.53
N VAL A 5 3.65 1.88 -7.41
CA VAL A 5 4.92 2.54 -7.10
C VAL A 5 4.68 4.04 -6.97
N VAL A 6 5.09 4.64 -5.84
CA VAL A 6 4.91 6.07 -5.56
C VAL A 6 6.22 6.83 -5.69
N SER A 7 7.34 6.20 -5.37
CA SER A 7 8.66 6.83 -5.47
C SER A 7 9.74 5.80 -5.74
N ASP A 8 10.58 6.13 -6.71
CA ASP A 8 11.73 5.35 -7.17
C ASP A 8 12.99 6.24 -7.19
N LYS A 9 13.31 6.83 -6.03
CA LYS A 9 14.41 7.80 -5.89
C LYS A 9 15.55 7.27 -5.02
N MET A 10 15.47 6.03 -4.56
CA MET A 10 16.50 5.41 -3.71
C MET A 10 17.11 4.25 -4.47
N ASP A 11 18.44 4.09 -4.40
CA ASP A 11 19.19 3.23 -5.32
C ASP A 11 18.81 1.74 -5.31
N LYS A 12 18.35 1.20 -4.18
CA LYS A 12 17.95 -0.21 -4.03
C LYS A 12 16.63 -0.38 -3.27
N THR A 13 15.80 0.65 -3.26
CA THR A 13 14.57 0.63 -2.46
C THR A 13 13.47 1.43 -3.13
N VAL A 14 12.32 0.79 -3.31
CA VAL A 14 11.14 1.42 -3.91
C VAL A 14 10.09 1.65 -2.84
N VAL A 15 9.45 2.82 -2.86
CA VAL A 15 8.28 3.08 -2.00
C VAL A 15 7.02 2.71 -2.76
N VAL A 16 6.37 1.64 -2.32
CA VAL A 16 5.09 1.19 -2.87
C VAL A 16 3.93 1.57 -1.96
N ARG A 17 2.80 1.97 -2.55
CA ARG A 17 1.53 2.15 -1.86
C ARG A 17 0.67 0.92 -2.11
N VAL A 18 0.26 0.28 -1.04
CA VAL A 18 -0.63 -0.89 -1.09
C VAL A 18 -2.01 -0.47 -0.61
N GLU A 19 -3.02 -0.73 -1.43
CA GLU A 19 -4.43 -0.55 -1.07
C GLU A 19 -5.04 -1.85 -0.58
N ARG A 20 -5.80 -1.77 0.51
CA ARG A 20 -6.66 -2.87 0.98
C ARG A 20 -8.08 -2.38 1.25
N LYS A 21 -9.04 -3.24 0.92
CA LYS A 21 -10.44 -3.09 1.28
C LYS A 21 -10.72 -3.98 2.48
N PHE A 22 -11.33 -3.44 3.52
CA PHE A 22 -11.81 -4.22 4.65
C PHE A 22 -13.16 -3.70 5.12
N ALA A 23 -13.98 -4.60 5.66
CA ALA A 23 -15.24 -4.20 6.29
C ALA A 23 -14.92 -3.55 7.64
N HIS A 24 -15.50 -2.37 7.89
CA HIS A 24 -15.33 -1.73 9.18
C HIS A 24 -15.98 -2.59 10.27
N PRO A 25 -15.27 -2.97 11.36
CA PRO A 25 -15.74 -3.94 12.36
C PRO A 25 -17.13 -3.69 12.94
N LYS A 26 -17.52 -2.43 13.15
CA LYS A 26 -18.82 -2.08 13.75
C LYS A 26 -19.94 -1.91 12.73
N PHE A 27 -19.64 -1.23 11.62
CA PHE A 27 -20.66 -0.78 10.67
C PHE A 27 -20.71 -1.59 9.38
N LYS A 28 -19.84 -2.59 9.20
CA LYS A 28 -19.69 -3.47 8.01
C LYS A 28 -19.53 -2.75 6.66
N LYS A 29 -19.46 -1.42 6.66
CA LYS A 29 -19.14 -0.58 5.50
C LYS A 29 -17.75 -0.94 4.97
N ILE A 30 -17.63 -1.10 3.66
CA ILE A 30 -16.35 -1.38 3.01
C ILE A 30 -15.53 -0.08 3.02
N VAL A 31 -14.39 -0.10 3.72
CA VAL A 31 -13.45 1.02 3.82
C VAL A 31 -12.17 0.67 3.06
N ARG A 32 -11.61 1.68 2.37
CA ARG A 32 -10.30 1.59 1.69
C ARG A 32 -9.24 2.20 2.58
N THR A 33 -8.20 1.44 2.91
CA THR A 33 -7.00 1.95 3.57
C THR A 33 -5.81 1.76 2.65
N ALA A 34 -4.93 2.75 2.61
CA ALA A 34 -3.64 2.68 1.94
C ALA A 34 -2.50 2.79 2.95
N LYS A 35 -1.47 1.96 2.79
CA LYS A 35 -0.23 2.05 3.57
C LYS A 35 0.97 2.06 2.62
N LYS A 36 1.98 2.85 2.95
CA LYS A 36 3.25 2.92 2.21
C LYS A 36 4.20 1.87 2.79
N TYR A 37 4.88 1.15 1.91
CA TYR A 37 5.89 0.15 2.24
C TYR A 37 7.17 0.49 1.49
N LYS A 38 8.31 0.26 2.15
CA LYS A 38 9.62 0.28 1.51
C LYS A 38 9.93 -1.15 1.10
N VAL A 39 10.16 -1.37 -0.18
CA VAL A 39 10.47 -2.68 -0.76
C VAL A 39 11.91 -2.62 -1.22
N HIS A 40 12.67 -3.66 -0.90
CA HIS A 40 14.02 -3.81 -1.44
C HIS A 40 13.87 -4.30 -2.88
N ASP A 41 14.44 -3.55 -3.81
CA ASP A 41 14.50 -3.89 -5.24
C ASP A 41 15.98 -4.04 -5.56
N GLU A 42 16.37 -5.19 -6.11
CA GLU A 42 17.75 -5.56 -6.44
C GLU A 42 17.99 -5.45 -7.94
#